data_AF-A0A3D2SJE8-F1
#
_entry.id   AF-A0A3D2SJE8-F1
#
_cell.length_a   1.000
_cell.length_b   1.000
_cell.length_c   1.000
_cell.angle_alpha   90.00
_cell.angle_beta   90.00
_cell.angle_gamma   90.00
#
_symmetry.space_group_name_H-M   'P 1'
#
loop_
_entity.id
_entity.type
_entity.pdbx_description
1 polymer ?
#
loop_
_entity_poly.entity_id
_entity_poly.type
_entity_poly.pdbx_seq_one_letter_code
_entity_poly.pdbx_strand_id
1 'polypeptide(L)' 'GEPLSTRQMVDRMIEQLDLKVSIGSDFHGDNMPWIKLGNTPVPKADQQGIWNVFR' A
#
# COMPACT_ATOMS: atom_id res chain seq x y z
N GLY A 1 -13.36 2.37 -1.12
CA GLY A 1 -11.96 2.61 -1.48
C GLY A 1 -11.57 4.00 -1.04
N GLU A 2 -10.30 4.21 -0.68
CA GLU A 2 -9.74 5.53 -0.38
C GLU A 2 -10.10 6.56 -1.48
N PRO A 3 -10.40 7.83 -1.13
CA PRO A 3 -10.57 8.87 -2.13
C PRO A 3 -9.35 8.98 -3.04
N LEU A 4 -9.56 9.19 -4.34
CA LEU A 4 -8.47 9.34 -5.32
C LEU A 4 -7.50 10.46 -4.92
N SER A 5 -8.03 11.53 -4.35
CA SER A 5 -7.24 12.66 -3.83
C SER A 5 -6.29 12.25 -2.70
N THR A 6 -6.73 11.39 -1.78
CA THR A 6 -5.87 10.84 -0.72
C THR A 6 -4.76 10.00 -1.31
N ARG A 7 -5.08 9.10 -2.26
CA ARG A 7 -4.06 8.27 -2.90
C ARG A 7 -3.01 9.11 -3.65
N GLN A 8 -3.44 10.11 -4.40
CA GLN A 8 -2.54 11.02 -5.11
C GLN A 8 -1.68 11.87 -4.15
N MET A 9 -2.22 12.28 -3.01
CA MET A 9 -1.44 12.96 -1.97
C MET A 9 -0.34 12.04 -1.41
N VAL A 10 -0.69 10.80 -1.07
CA VAL A 10 0.27 9.80 -0.56
C VAL A 10 1.36 9.49 -1.58
N ASP A 11 1.00 9.29 -2.86
CA ASP A 11 1.98 9.02 -3.92
C ASP A 11 2.97 10.18 -4.08
N ARG A 12 2.51 11.45 -4.01
CA ARG A 12 3.40 12.61 -4.05
C ARG A 12 4.36 12.67 -2.88
N MET A 13 3.89 12.35 -1.67
CA MET A 13 4.76 12.33 -0.48
C MET A 13 5.81 11.22 -0.57
N ILE A 14 5.45 10.05 -1.10
CA ILE A 14 6.38 8.94 -1.32
C ILE A 14 7.52 9.37 -2.23
N GLU A 15 7.22 10.02 -3.35
CA GLU A 15 8.21 10.52 -4.31
C GLU A 15 9.09 11.63 -3.71
N GLN A 16 8.47 12.63 -3.07
CA GLN A 16 9.19 13.80 -2.55
C GLN A 16 10.16 13.49 -1.40
N LEU A 17 9.87 12.44 -0.63
CA LEU A 17 10.60 12.09 0.59
C LEU A 17 11.38 10.77 0.46
N ASP A 18 11.43 10.17 -0.74
CA ASP A 18 12.03 8.86 -1.02
C ASP A 18 11.59 7.77 -0.02
N LEU A 19 10.27 7.73 0.27
CA LEU A 19 9.73 6.78 1.23
C LEU A 19 9.60 5.39 0.62
N LYS A 20 9.93 4.37 1.41
CA LYS A 20 9.54 3.00 1.09
C LYS A 20 8.05 2.79 1.35
N VAL A 21 7.43 1.91 0.56
CA VAL A 21 5.99 1.64 0.61
C VAL A 21 5.72 0.29 1.26
N SER A 22 4.71 0.22 2.13
CA SER A 22 4.13 -1.04 2.59
C SER A 22 2.79 -1.29 1.89
N ILE A 23 2.38 -2.55 1.84
CA ILE A 23 1.06 -2.98 1.35
C ILE A 23 0.43 -3.90 2.38
N GLY A 24 -0.90 -3.92 2.43
CA GLY A 24 -1.63 -4.75 3.38
C GLY A 24 -3.06 -4.94 2.94
N SER A 25 -3.64 -6.07 3.35
CA SER A 25 -5.05 -6.38 3.16
C SER A 25 -5.93 -5.80 4.27
N ASP A 26 -5.29 -5.45 5.40
CA ASP A 26 -5.95 -5.04 6.64
C ASP A 26 -7.03 -6.04 7.10
N PHE A 27 -6.69 -7.33 6.99
CA PHE A 27 -7.61 -8.43 7.24
C PHE A 27 -7.90 -8.60 8.73
N HIS A 28 -9.19 -8.64 9.10
CA HIS A 28 -9.62 -9.07 10.45
C HIS A 28 -10.76 -10.10 10.43
N GLY A 29 -10.63 -11.12 9.56
CA GLY A 29 -11.52 -12.28 9.55
C GLY A 29 -12.42 -12.36 8.31
N ASP A 30 -12.94 -13.56 8.05
CA ASP A 30 -13.59 -13.89 6.78
C ASP A 30 -14.97 -13.27 6.58
N ASN A 31 -15.63 -12.86 7.67
CA ASN A 31 -16.96 -12.29 7.61
C ASN A 31 -16.96 -10.78 7.32
N MET A 32 -15.79 -10.15 7.31
CA MET A 32 -15.67 -8.72 7.02
C MET A 32 -15.53 -8.47 5.51
N PRO A 33 -16.05 -7.34 5.01
CA PRO A 33 -16.01 -7.00 3.57
C PRO A 33 -14.63 -6.50 3.09
N TRP A 34 -13.57 -6.71 3.88
CA TRP A 34 -12.22 -6.24 3.57
C TRP A 34 -11.49 -7.16 2.59
N ILE A 35 -10.31 -6.71 2.16
CA ILE A 35 -9.47 -7.47 1.26
C ILE A 35 -9.05 -8.78 1.96
N LYS A 36 -9.20 -9.90 1.25
CA LYS A 36 -8.87 -11.23 1.79
C LYS A 36 -7.37 -11.35 2.03
N LEU A 37 -7.01 -12.15 3.03
CA LEU A 37 -5.61 -12.44 3.35
C LEU A 37 -4.87 -12.97 2.11
N GLY A 38 -3.67 -12.47 1.86
CA GLY A 38 -2.86 -12.81 0.68
C GLY A 38 -3.22 -12.03 -0.59
N ASN A 39 -4.30 -11.25 -0.58
CA ASN A 39 -4.61 -10.30 -1.64
C ASN A 39 -4.29 -8.89 -1.14
N THR A 40 -3.46 -8.15 -1.86
CA THR A 40 -3.06 -6.79 -1.48
C THR A 40 -2.96 -5.92 -2.73
N PRO A 41 -3.15 -4.60 -2.61
CA PRO A 41 -2.79 -3.69 -3.69
C PRO A 41 -1.33 -3.87 -4.09
N VAL A 42 -1.05 -3.71 -5.38
CA VAL A 42 0.32 -3.69 -5.90
C VAL A 42 0.84 -2.24 -5.84
N PRO A 43 2.08 -2.00 -5.38
CA PRO A 43 2.70 -0.68 -5.50
C PRO A 43 2.77 -0.25 -6.97
N LYS A 44 2.93 1.05 -7.21
CA LYS A 44 3.30 1.50 -8.55
C LYS A 44 4.70 0.98 -8.92
N ALA A 45 4.98 0.84 -10.21
CA ALA A 45 6.21 0.26 -10.70
C ALA A 45 7.49 1.03 -10.27
N ASP A 46 7.36 2.32 -10.00
CA ASP A 46 8.41 3.22 -9.52
C ASP A 46 8.58 3.23 -7.99
N GLN A 47 7.61 2.68 -7.25
CA GLN A 47 7.64 2.65 -5.79
C GLN A 47 8.48 1.47 -5.26
N GLN A 48 9.29 1.74 -4.25
CA GLN A 48 10.15 0.74 -3.62
C GLN A 48 9.47 0.16 -2.38
N GLY A 49 9.22 -1.15 -2.38
CA GLY A 49 8.63 -1.84 -1.22
C GLY A 49 9.56 -1.90 -0.01
N ILE A 50 9.01 -1.76 1.19
CA ILE A 50 9.78 -1.80 2.45
C ILE A 50 10.46 -3.16 2.67
N TRP A 51 9.92 -4.24 2.11
CA TRP A 51 10.53 -5.56 2.14
C TRP A 51 11.90 -5.65 1.46
N ASN A 52 12.28 -4.68 0.62
CA ASN A 52 13.62 -4.62 0.04
C ASN A 52 14.70 -4.22 1.07
N VAL A 53 14.32 -3.70 2.24
CA VAL A 53 15.25 -3.30 3.32
C VAL A 53 15.60 -4.47 4.25
N PHE A 54 14.70 -5.44 4.38
CA PHE A 54 14.81 -6.53 5.36
C PHE A 54 15.26 -7.86 4.74
N ARG A 55 15.82 -7.83 3.53
CA ARG A 55 16.39 -8.99 2.86
C ARG A 55 17.87 -9.17 3.19
#